data_AF-A0A836WID1-F1
#
_entry.id   AF-A0A836WID1-F1
#
_cell.length_a   1.000
_cell.length_b   1.000
_cell.length_c   1.000
_cell.angle_alpha   90.00
_cell.angle_beta   90.00
_cell.angle_gamma   90.00
#
_symmetry.space_group_name_H-M   'P 1'
#
loop_
_entity.id
_entity.type
_entity.pdbx_description
1 polymer ?
#
loop_
_entity_poly.entity_id
_entity_poly.type
_entity_poly.pdbx_seq_one_letter_code
_entity_poly.pdbx_strand_id
1 'polypeptide(L)'
;MWTECSLVSFVVLSALLLGVSVESSAKVRKPAVAGQFYPADPTILRRTVEEMLENARKVPVEGEIVGLVCPHAGYPYSGPTAAVAYKEVMGKRYDAVVVVGPSHREFLRGSSIWAEGGYETPLGVVPVAEDVAKKMLSPKDDIVFSEAGHRYEHSVEVELPFLQVAIPDLMVVPVVMGEQNLRACRNLADAIVRACKGKR
;
A
#
# COMPACT_ATOMS: atom_id res chain seq x y z
N MET A 1 -28.78 77.33 -10.57
CA MET A 1 -27.75 78.06 -9.79
C MET A 1 -27.12 77.02 -8.86
N TRP A 2 -25.88 76.61 -9.19
CA TRP A 2 -24.83 76.02 -8.33
C TRP A 2 -25.23 74.93 -7.31
N THR A 3 -24.95 73.66 -7.64
CA THR A 3 -23.84 72.82 -7.12
C THR A 3 -23.98 72.46 -5.65
N GLU A 4 -24.13 71.16 -5.34
CA GLU A 4 -23.29 70.52 -4.31
C GLU A 4 -22.99 69.07 -4.71
N CYS A 5 -21.69 68.79 -4.71
CA CYS A 5 -21.04 67.54 -5.03
C CYS A 5 -20.86 66.78 -3.71
N SER A 6 -21.29 65.52 -3.61
CA SER A 6 -20.92 64.67 -2.47
C SER A 6 -20.38 63.34 -2.97
N LEU A 7 -19.06 63.21 -2.82
CA LEU A 7 -18.29 62.00 -3.00
C LEU A 7 -18.74 60.97 -1.95
N VAL A 8 -19.28 59.84 -2.39
CA VAL A 8 -19.46 58.67 -1.53
C VAL A 8 -18.27 57.74 -1.76
N SER A 9 -17.32 57.73 -0.82
CA SER A 9 -16.23 56.75 -0.78
C SER A 9 -16.79 55.37 -0.45
N PHE A 10 -16.84 54.48 -1.43
CA PHE A 10 -17.01 53.05 -1.21
C PHE A 10 -15.69 52.44 -0.73
N VAL A 11 -15.59 52.15 0.56
CA VAL A 11 -14.56 51.24 1.09
C VAL A 11 -15.11 49.82 1.00
N VAL A 12 -14.79 49.10 -0.07
CA VAL A 12 -15.03 47.66 -0.14
C VAL A 12 -13.90 46.98 0.61
N LEU A 13 -14.16 46.62 1.87
CA LEU A 13 -13.25 45.79 2.66
C LEU A 13 -13.40 44.34 2.18
N SER A 14 -12.65 43.96 1.14
CA SER A 14 -12.52 42.56 0.72
C SER A 14 -11.68 41.81 1.75
N ALA A 15 -12.33 41.17 2.71
CA ALA A 15 -11.70 40.19 3.58
C ALA A 15 -11.26 38.99 2.72
N LEU A 16 -9.98 38.98 2.31
CA LEU A 16 -9.32 37.79 1.83
C LEU A 16 -9.21 36.80 2.99
N LEU A 17 -10.23 35.95 3.14
CA LEU A 17 -10.09 34.70 3.86
C LEU A 17 -9.21 33.79 3.01
N LEU A 18 -7.89 33.93 3.16
CA LEU A 18 -6.94 32.90 2.76
C LEU A 18 -7.22 31.70 3.66
N GLY A 19 -8.15 30.85 3.21
CA GLY A 19 -8.27 29.48 3.68
C GLY A 19 -6.95 28.80 3.35
N VAL A 20 -6.06 28.73 4.34
CA VAL A 20 -4.95 27.80 4.30
C VAL A 20 -5.59 26.42 4.41
N SER A 21 -5.86 25.81 3.25
CA SER A 21 -6.11 24.38 3.18
C SER A 21 -4.87 23.70 3.74
N VAL A 22 -4.98 23.14 4.94
CA VAL A 22 -3.97 22.21 5.46
C VAL A 22 -4.10 20.95 4.60
N GLU A 23 -3.42 20.93 3.45
CA GLU A 23 -3.09 19.67 2.81
C GLU A 23 -2.13 18.94 3.75
N SER A 24 -2.69 18.02 4.53
CA SER A 24 -1.91 16.93 5.08
C SER A 24 -1.22 16.26 3.89
N SER A 25 0.08 16.47 3.75
CA SER A 25 0.89 15.74 2.79
C SER A 25 0.73 14.25 3.13
N ALA A 26 -0.02 13.52 2.31
CA ALA A 26 -0.28 12.10 2.55
C ALA A 26 1.07 11.37 2.64
N LYS A 27 1.24 10.53 3.67
CA LYS A 27 2.51 9.86 3.95
C LYS A 27 2.78 8.78 2.92
N VAL A 28 3.71 9.03 1.99
CA VAL A 28 4.04 8.07 0.92
C VAL A 28 5.41 7.43 1.16
N ARG A 29 5.44 6.08 1.28
CA ARG A 29 6.70 5.32 1.30
C ARG A 29 7.29 5.28 -0.11
N LYS A 30 8.52 5.73 -0.28
CA LYS A 30 9.26 5.69 -1.56
C LYS A 30 9.83 4.30 -1.83
N PRO A 31 9.93 3.85 -3.11
CA PRO A 31 10.53 2.56 -3.43
C PRO A 31 12.00 2.53 -3.00
N ALA A 32 12.44 1.43 -2.40
CA ALA A 32 13.80 1.24 -1.91
C ALA A 32 14.63 0.30 -2.81
N VAL A 33 13.97 -0.53 -3.64
CA VAL A 33 14.63 -1.56 -4.45
C VAL A 33 14.30 -1.50 -5.94
N ALA A 34 13.62 -0.45 -6.40
CA ALA A 34 13.47 -0.15 -7.81
C ALA A 34 14.85 -0.01 -8.49
N GLY A 35 15.03 -0.70 -9.62
CA GLY A 35 16.31 -0.82 -10.34
C GLY A 35 17.24 -1.91 -9.80
N GLN A 36 16.87 -2.59 -8.71
CA GLN A 36 17.65 -3.68 -8.11
C GLN A 36 16.87 -5.00 -8.12
N PHE A 37 15.68 -5.02 -7.53
CA PHE A 37 14.83 -6.21 -7.46
C PHE A 37 13.87 -6.30 -8.64
N TYR A 38 13.52 -5.15 -9.23
CA TYR A 38 12.66 -5.04 -10.40
C TYR A 38 13.04 -3.78 -11.19
N PRO A 39 12.64 -3.63 -12.47
CA PRO A 39 12.99 -2.46 -13.28
C PRO A 39 12.51 -1.13 -12.67
N ALA A 40 13.36 -0.10 -12.70
CA ALA A 40 12.98 1.24 -12.23
C ALA A 40 12.13 2.02 -13.26
N ASP A 41 12.25 1.71 -14.55
CA ASP A 41 11.44 2.32 -15.59
C ASP A 41 10.00 1.78 -15.55
N PRO A 42 8.97 2.64 -15.50
CA PRO A 42 7.58 2.22 -15.37
C PRO A 42 7.07 1.39 -16.54
N THR A 43 7.52 1.70 -17.77
CA THR A 43 7.10 1.00 -18.98
C THR A 43 7.71 -0.40 -19.01
N ILE A 44 9.00 -0.52 -18.68
CA ILE A 44 9.70 -1.80 -18.59
C ILE A 44 9.12 -2.64 -17.46
N LEU A 45 8.87 -2.05 -16.28
CA LEU A 45 8.31 -2.76 -15.13
C LEU A 45 6.94 -3.33 -15.45
N ARG A 46 6.03 -2.50 -15.99
CA ARG A 46 4.69 -2.94 -16.38
C ARG A 46 4.74 -4.12 -17.35
N ARG A 47 5.50 -3.98 -18.43
CA ARG A 47 5.65 -5.02 -19.43
C ARG A 47 6.25 -6.31 -18.84
N THR A 48 7.25 -6.18 -17.97
CA THR A 48 7.88 -7.33 -17.30
C THR A 48 6.85 -8.12 -16.48
N VAL A 49 6.01 -7.41 -15.70
CA VAL A 49 4.96 -8.04 -14.88
C VAL A 49 3.87 -8.65 -15.76
N GLU A 50 3.42 -7.94 -16.79
CA GLU A 50 2.40 -8.43 -17.74
C GLU A 50 2.88 -9.69 -18.46
N GLU A 51 4.11 -9.71 -18.99
CA GLU A 51 4.70 -10.90 -19.62
C GLU A 51 4.82 -12.09 -18.65
N MET A 52 5.20 -11.85 -17.38
CA MET A 52 5.25 -12.91 -16.38
C MET A 52 3.85 -13.46 -16.07
N LEU A 53 2.84 -12.60 -15.94
CA LEU A 53 1.45 -13.00 -15.71
C LEU A 53 0.86 -13.72 -16.93
N GLU A 54 1.17 -13.31 -18.15
CA GLU A 54 0.72 -13.96 -19.38
C GLU A 54 1.29 -15.37 -19.52
N ASN A 55 2.58 -15.54 -19.23
CA ASN A 55 3.27 -16.83 -19.30
C ASN A 55 3.01 -17.75 -18.09
N ALA A 56 2.47 -17.21 -16.99
CA ALA A 56 2.13 -17.99 -15.81
C ALA A 56 1.02 -19.01 -16.10
N ARG A 57 1.26 -20.27 -15.73
CA ARG A 57 0.22 -21.30 -15.76
C ARG A 57 -0.92 -20.91 -14.82
N LYS A 58 -2.16 -21.04 -15.30
CA LYS A 58 -3.35 -20.95 -14.45
C LYS A 58 -3.54 -22.28 -13.72
N VAL A 59 -3.70 -22.23 -12.41
CA VAL A 59 -4.02 -23.37 -11.54
C VAL A 59 -5.36 -23.06 -10.87
N PRO A 60 -6.49 -23.41 -11.51
CA PRO A 60 -7.80 -23.01 -11.03
C PRO A 60 -8.02 -23.46 -9.58
N VAL A 61 -8.27 -22.49 -8.71
CA VAL A 61 -8.67 -22.73 -7.32
C VAL A 61 -10.18 -22.59 -7.23
N GLU A 62 -10.85 -23.60 -6.68
CA GLU A 62 -12.28 -23.54 -6.41
C GLU A 62 -12.56 -22.60 -5.24
N GLY A 63 -13.67 -21.84 -5.35
CA GLY A 63 -14.10 -20.92 -4.31
C GLY A 63 -13.39 -19.57 -4.33
N GLU A 64 -13.46 -18.89 -3.19
CA GLU A 64 -12.89 -17.57 -3.00
C GLU A 64 -11.44 -17.63 -2.53
N ILE A 65 -10.57 -16.85 -3.17
CA ILE A 65 -9.16 -16.76 -2.79
C ILE A 65 -9.06 -15.69 -1.72
N VAL A 66 -8.83 -16.13 -0.48
CA VAL A 66 -8.67 -15.26 0.70
C VAL A 66 -7.21 -15.03 1.09
N GLY A 67 -6.27 -15.64 0.36
CA GLY A 67 -4.83 -15.50 0.62
C GLY A 67 -3.96 -16.17 -0.44
N LEU A 68 -2.74 -15.65 -0.58
CA LEU A 68 -1.69 -16.15 -1.45
C LEU A 68 -0.37 -16.24 -0.67
N VAL A 69 0.53 -17.11 -1.11
CA VAL A 69 1.91 -17.16 -0.61
C VAL A 69 2.84 -17.02 -1.81
N CYS A 70 3.67 -15.97 -1.80
CA CYS A 70 4.54 -15.61 -2.92
C CYS A 70 6.00 -15.45 -2.45
N PRO A 71 6.99 -15.81 -3.29
CA PRO A 71 8.39 -15.50 -3.02
C PRO A 71 8.73 -14.05 -3.35
N HIS A 72 9.54 -13.39 -2.51
CA HIS A 72 9.87 -11.96 -2.61
C HIS A 72 11.34 -11.66 -3.00
N ALA A 73 11.99 -12.55 -3.75
CA ALA A 73 13.33 -12.25 -4.30
C ALA A 73 13.25 -11.20 -5.43
N GLY A 74 14.39 -10.89 -6.05
CA GLY A 74 14.39 -10.12 -7.30
C GLY A 74 13.64 -10.85 -8.42
N TYR A 75 12.97 -10.10 -9.29
CA TYR A 75 12.09 -10.60 -10.36
C TYR A 75 12.72 -11.65 -11.28
N PRO A 76 14.02 -11.58 -11.65
CA PRO A 76 14.65 -12.66 -12.42
C PRO A 76 14.60 -14.04 -11.73
N TYR A 77 14.47 -14.08 -10.40
CA TYR A 77 14.51 -15.30 -9.61
C TYR A 77 13.12 -15.74 -9.12
N SER A 78 12.33 -14.81 -8.55
CA SER A 78 11.03 -15.11 -7.94
C SER A 78 9.83 -14.78 -8.82
N GLY A 79 9.99 -13.84 -9.76
CA GLY A 79 8.88 -13.25 -10.53
C GLY A 79 8.00 -14.27 -11.24
N PRO A 80 8.57 -15.22 -12.02
CA PRO A 80 7.77 -16.25 -12.69
C PRO A 80 6.98 -17.14 -11.72
N THR A 81 7.51 -17.41 -10.52
CA THR A 81 6.79 -18.19 -9.49
C THR A 81 5.69 -17.35 -8.84
N ALA A 82 5.97 -16.11 -8.47
CA ALA A 82 4.99 -15.19 -7.91
C ALA A 82 3.82 -14.95 -8.89
N ALA A 83 4.12 -14.85 -10.19
CA ALA A 83 3.13 -14.66 -11.24
C ALA A 83 2.07 -15.78 -11.29
N VAL A 84 2.43 -17.03 -10.95
CA VAL A 84 1.46 -18.14 -10.86
C VAL A 84 0.39 -17.87 -9.79
N ALA A 85 0.77 -17.32 -8.64
CA ALA A 85 -0.16 -16.96 -7.58
C ALA A 85 -1.02 -15.75 -7.98
N TYR A 86 -0.40 -14.70 -8.52
CA TYR A 86 -1.11 -13.48 -8.91
C TYR A 86 -2.06 -13.69 -10.10
N LYS A 87 -1.77 -14.64 -10.99
CA LYS A 87 -2.67 -15.02 -12.09
C LYS A 87 -4.05 -15.47 -11.61
N GLU A 88 -4.13 -16.09 -10.44
CA GLU A 88 -5.39 -16.57 -9.87
C GLU A 88 -6.29 -15.45 -9.33
N VAL A 89 -5.72 -14.28 -9.06
CA VAL A 89 -6.45 -13.09 -8.58
C VAL A 89 -6.58 -11.99 -9.64
N MET A 90 -6.06 -12.23 -10.84
CA MET A 90 -6.12 -11.27 -11.95
C MET A 90 -7.57 -10.91 -12.31
N GLY A 91 -7.90 -9.62 -12.28
CA GLY A 91 -9.23 -9.07 -12.53
C GLY A 91 -10.22 -9.21 -11.37
N LYS A 92 -9.83 -9.81 -10.24
CA LYS A 92 -10.68 -9.88 -9.04
C LYS A 92 -10.61 -8.58 -8.25
N ARG A 93 -11.68 -8.28 -7.51
CA ARG A 93 -11.79 -7.07 -6.67
C ARG A 93 -11.74 -7.46 -5.20
N TYR A 94 -11.01 -6.70 -4.40
CA TYR A 94 -10.88 -6.84 -2.96
C TYR A 94 -11.08 -5.48 -2.31
N ASP A 95 -11.63 -5.45 -1.09
CA ASP A 95 -11.78 -4.21 -0.34
C ASP A 95 -10.43 -3.72 0.21
N ALA A 96 -9.54 -4.66 0.54
CA ALA A 96 -8.17 -4.39 0.95
C ALA A 96 -7.30 -5.63 0.80
N VAL A 97 -6.05 -5.46 0.34
CA VAL A 97 -5.06 -6.54 0.29
C VAL A 97 -4.02 -6.34 1.39
N VAL A 98 -4.02 -7.21 2.41
CA VAL A 98 -2.98 -7.20 3.45
C VAL A 98 -1.74 -7.89 2.92
N VAL A 99 -0.64 -7.15 2.78
CA VAL A 99 0.64 -7.69 2.29
C VAL A 99 1.56 -7.86 3.50
N VAL A 100 1.87 -9.11 3.84
CA VAL A 100 2.70 -9.44 5.00
C VAL A 100 4.06 -9.94 4.54
N GLY A 101 5.12 -9.23 4.91
CA GLY A 101 6.51 -9.64 4.63
C GLY A 101 7.36 -9.67 5.90
N PRO A 102 8.43 -10.48 5.95
CA PRO A 102 9.38 -10.43 7.07
C PRO A 102 10.25 -9.17 7.00
N SER A 103 10.75 -8.75 8.16
CA SER A 103 11.83 -7.77 8.26
C SER A 103 13.19 -8.44 8.06
N HIS A 104 13.97 -7.94 7.10
CA HIS A 104 15.35 -8.35 6.82
C HIS A 104 16.37 -7.33 7.30
N ARG A 105 15.95 -6.09 7.57
CA ARG A 105 16.84 -4.94 7.77
C ARG A 105 16.85 -4.41 9.20
N GLU A 106 15.70 -4.46 9.87
CA GLU A 106 15.54 -3.89 11.21
C GLU A 106 14.96 -4.94 12.16
N PHE A 107 15.46 -4.99 13.39
CA PHE A 107 14.80 -5.76 14.44
C PHE A 107 13.54 -5.01 14.88
N LEU A 108 12.39 -5.68 14.85
CA LEU A 108 11.12 -5.15 15.34
C LEU A 108 10.49 -6.14 16.31
N ARG A 109 9.97 -5.64 17.42
CA ARG A 109 9.09 -6.42 18.28
C ARG A 109 7.71 -6.51 17.61
N GLY A 110 7.20 -7.73 17.44
CA GLY A 110 5.92 -7.97 16.78
C GLY A 110 5.90 -7.53 15.31
N SER A 111 4.93 -6.69 14.93
CA SER A 111 4.68 -6.27 13.54
C SER A 111 4.53 -4.75 13.40
N SER A 112 5.08 -4.22 12.31
CA SER A 112 5.00 -2.82 11.91
C SER A 112 4.05 -2.67 10.72
N ILE A 113 3.04 -1.82 10.85
CA ILE A 113 2.06 -1.53 9.77
C ILE A 113 2.33 -0.12 9.24
N TRP A 114 2.35 0.07 7.92
CA TRP A 114 2.28 1.39 7.31
C TRP A 114 0.81 1.79 7.13
N ALA A 115 0.25 2.58 8.06
CA ALA A 115 -1.19 2.65 8.28
C ALA A 115 -1.93 3.84 7.63
N GLU A 116 -1.22 4.70 6.88
CA GLU A 116 -1.80 5.89 6.25
C GLU A 116 -1.06 6.28 4.96
N GLY A 117 -1.74 7.05 4.10
CA GLY A 117 -1.20 7.55 2.85
C GLY A 117 -1.03 6.46 1.79
N GLY A 118 0.21 6.18 1.38
CA GLY A 118 0.46 5.29 0.25
C GLY A 118 1.84 4.64 0.21
N TYR A 119 1.99 3.69 -0.70
CA TYR A 119 3.22 2.97 -0.99
C TYR A 119 3.55 3.13 -2.48
N GLU A 120 4.65 3.78 -2.79
CA GLU A 120 5.00 4.11 -4.17
C GLU A 120 5.82 2.99 -4.81
N THR A 121 5.45 2.67 -6.04
CA THR A 121 6.27 1.91 -6.99
C THR A 121 6.46 2.77 -8.24
N PRO A 122 7.32 2.37 -9.20
CA PRO A 122 7.37 3.04 -10.49
C PRO A 122 6.02 3.05 -11.23
N LEU A 123 5.10 2.12 -10.96
CA LEU A 123 3.76 2.09 -11.56
C LEU A 123 2.78 3.10 -10.93
N GLY A 124 3.21 3.83 -9.91
CA GLY A 124 2.42 4.82 -9.19
C GLY A 124 2.24 4.47 -7.71
N VAL A 125 1.53 5.34 -6.99
CA VAL A 125 1.24 5.18 -5.57
C VAL A 125 0.08 4.21 -5.37
N VAL A 126 0.29 3.16 -4.57
CA VAL A 126 -0.77 2.30 -4.08
C VAL A 126 -1.32 2.90 -2.78
N PRO A 127 -2.61 3.25 -2.72
CA PRO A 127 -3.21 3.80 -1.50
C PRO A 127 -3.26 2.74 -0.39
N VAL A 128 -3.09 3.20 0.85
CA VAL A 128 -3.30 2.36 2.03
C VAL A 128 -4.80 2.25 2.32
N ALA A 129 -5.29 1.06 2.59
CA ALA A 129 -6.63 0.83 3.15
C ALA A 129 -6.64 1.23 4.63
N GLU A 130 -6.67 2.54 4.91
CA GLU A 130 -6.44 3.08 6.26
C GLU A 130 -7.46 2.57 7.29
N ASP A 131 -8.72 2.36 6.88
CA ASP A 131 -9.77 1.86 7.78
C ASP A 131 -9.48 0.44 8.26
N VAL A 132 -8.90 -0.41 7.40
CA VAL A 132 -8.45 -1.76 7.73
C VAL A 132 -7.15 -1.70 8.54
N ALA A 133 -6.16 -0.93 8.06
CA ALA A 133 -4.86 -0.81 8.70
C ALA A 133 -4.97 -0.32 10.16
N LYS A 134 -5.78 0.72 10.41
CA LYS A 134 -5.99 1.29 11.75
C LYS A 134 -6.72 0.31 12.68
N LYS A 135 -7.61 -0.55 12.18
CA LYS A 135 -8.28 -1.62 12.97
C LYS A 135 -7.35 -2.78 13.34
N MET A 136 -6.28 -3.00 12.58
CA MET A 136 -5.27 -4.01 12.87
C MET A 136 -4.32 -3.60 13.99
N LEU A 137 -4.11 -2.29 14.20
CA LEU A 137 -3.23 -1.77 15.26
C LEU A 137 -3.67 -2.25 16.64
N SER A 138 -2.72 -2.76 17.41
CA SER A 138 -2.93 -3.26 18.76
C SER A 138 -1.60 -3.26 19.52
N PRO A 139 -1.30 -2.19 20.28
CA PRO A 139 -0.06 -2.10 21.06
C PRO A 139 0.13 -3.24 22.07
N LYS A 140 -0.98 -3.76 22.61
CA LYS A 140 -0.97 -4.93 23.52
C LYS A 140 -0.49 -6.22 22.84
N ASP A 141 -0.67 -6.31 21.52
CA ASP A 141 -0.32 -7.48 20.70
C ASP A 141 0.99 -7.26 19.92
N ASP A 142 1.71 -6.16 20.22
CA ASP A 142 2.92 -5.70 19.53
C ASP A 142 2.71 -5.39 18.04
N ILE A 143 1.53 -4.86 17.67
CA ILE A 143 1.21 -4.44 16.30
C ILE A 143 1.04 -2.93 16.29
N VAL A 144 2.00 -2.22 15.70
CA VAL A 144 2.09 -0.75 15.79
C VAL A 144 2.20 -0.09 14.42
N PHE A 145 1.75 1.17 14.35
CA PHE A 145 2.05 2.00 13.20
C PHE A 145 3.50 2.49 13.35
N SER A 146 4.36 2.14 12.39
CA SER A 146 5.74 2.60 12.38
C SER A 146 6.30 2.65 10.95
N GLU A 147 7.26 3.55 10.73
CA GLU A 147 8.10 3.53 9.53
C GLU A 147 9.23 2.50 9.63
N ALA A 148 9.54 2.08 10.86
CA ALA A 148 10.55 1.07 11.12
C ALA A 148 10.14 -0.24 10.44
N GLY A 149 11.12 -0.88 9.79
CA GLY A 149 10.93 -2.02 8.92
C GLY A 149 10.27 -1.73 7.57
N HIS A 150 9.86 -0.51 7.25
CA HIS A 150 9.32 -0.20 5.91
C HIS A 150 10.33 0.50 5.01
N ARG A 151 11.08 1.48 5.52
CA ARG A 151 11.90 2.41 4.72
C ARG A 151 12.85 1.76 3.72
N TYR A 152 13.47 0.63 4.09
CA TYR A 152 14.46 -0.07 3.27
C TYR A 152 14.11 -1.55 3.06
N GLU A 153 12.90 -1.96 3.45
CA GLU A 153 12.46 -3.35 3.36
C GLU A 153 11.83 -3.60 1.99
N HIS A 154 12.14 -4.77 1.44
CA HIS A 154 11.77 -5.14 0.09
C HIS A 154 10.61 -6.15 0.07
N SER A 155 10.46 -6.95 1.12
CA SER A 155 9.53 -8.09 1.14
C SER A 155 8.08 -7.74 0.80
N VAL A 156 7.62 -6.56 1.20
CA VAL A 156 6.30 -6.03 0.83
C VAL A 156 6.34 -5.29 -0.51
N GLU A 157 7.38 -4.49 -0.77
CA GLU A 157 7.50 -3.64 -1.96
C GLU A 157 7.47 -4.44 -3.26
N VAL A 158 8.21 -5.55 -3.32
CA VAL A 158 8.37 -6.35 -4.56
C VAL A 158 7.07 -6.99 -5.03
N GLU A 159 6.10 -7.16 -4.13
CA GLU A 159 4.80 -7.74 -4.42
C GLU A 159 3.84 -6.71 -5.05
N LEU A 160 4.07 -5.41 -4.83
CA LEU A 160 3.15 -4.36 -5.22
C LEU A 160 2.97 -4.19 -6.74
N PRO A 161 4.03 -4.25 -7.58
CA PRO A 161 3.83 -4.14 -9.02
C PRO A 161 2.96 -5.28 -9.59
N PHE A 162 3.11 -6.51 -9.08
CA PHE A 162 2.23 -7.62 -9.45
C PHE A 162 0.78 -7.34 -9.05
N LEU A 163 0.54 -6.89 -7.82
CA LEU A 163 -0.79 -6.54 -7.35
C LEU A 163 -1.41 -5.39 -8.15
N GLN A 164 -0.64 -4.35 -8.49
CA GLN A 164 -1.10 -3.20 -9.29
C GLN A 164 -1.53 -3.58 -10.70
N VAL A 165 -0.92 -4.62 -11.28
CA VAL A 165 -1.31 -5.14 -12.60
C VAL A 165 -2.46 -6.14 -12.48
N ALA A 166 -2.48 -6.97 -11.45
CA ALA A 166 -3.46 -8.04 -11.30
C ALA A 166 -4.82 -7.55 -10.77
N ILE A 167 -4.85 -6.60 -9.83
CA ILE A 167 -6.05 -6.22 -9.08
C ILE A 167 -6.45 -4.77 -9.42
N PRO A 168 -7.64 -4.54 -10.01
CA PRO A 168 -8.16 -3.20 -10.22
C PRO A 168 -8.51 -2.51 -8.90
N ASP A 169 -8.31 -1.18 -8.85
CA ASP A 169 -8.63 -0.32 -7.70
C ASP A 169 -7.94 -0.79 -6.39
N LEU A 170 -6.72 -1.32 -6.51
CA LEU A 170 -5.95 -1.88 -5.41
C LEU A 170 -5.76 -0.88 -4.26
N MET A 171 -6.14 -1.32 -3.05
CA MET A 171 -5.73 -0.72 -1.79
C MET A 171 -5.02 -1.77 -0.93
N VAL A 172 -3.96 -1.39 -0.23
CA VAL A 172 -3.13 -2.33 0.53
C VAL A 172 -3.03 -2.01 2.02
N VAL A 173 -2.73 -3.02 2.83
CA VAL A 173 -2.22 -2.83 4.19
C VAL A 173 -0.81 -3.43 4.26
N PRO A 174 0.25 -2.61 4.13
CA PRO A 174 1.64 -3.06 4.22
C PRO A 174 1.97 -3.46 5.67
N VAL A 175 2.35 -4.72 5.89
CA VAL A 175 2.73 -5.25 7.20
C VAL A 175 4.12 -5.87 7.11
N VAL A 176 5.02 -5.43 8.00
CA VAL A 176 6.35 -6.01 8.16
C VAL A 176 6.43 -6.72 9.51
N MET A 177 6.64 -8.03 9.49
CA MET A 177 6.80 -8.85 10.68
C MET A 177 8.27 -8.88 11.11
N GLY A 178 8.56 -8.38 12.31
CA GLY A 178 9.89 -8.56 12.93
C GLY A 178 10.00 -9.89 13.65
N GLU A 179 9.21 -10.07 14.70
CA GLU A 179 9.11 -11.36 15.40
C GLU A 179 8.21 -12.31 14.61
N GLN A 180 8.73 -13.48 14.27
CA GLN A 180 8.02 -14.51 13.50
C GLN A 180 7.76 -15.79 14.32
N ASN A 181 7.73 -15.67 15.65
CA ASN A 181 7.34 -16.77 16.53
C ASN A 181 5.82 -16.98 16.49
N LEU A 182 5.36 -18.15 16.95
CA LEU A 182 3.94 -18.54 16.90
C LEU A 182 3.00 -17.54 17.59
N ARG A 183 3.46 -16.88 18.67
CA ARG A 183 2.66 -15.86 19.37
C ARG A 183 2.43 -14.66 18.46
N ALA A 184 3.48 -14.13 17.85
CA ALA A 184 3.39 -13.00 16.92
C ALA A 184 2.53 -13.33 15.69
N CYS A 185 2.67 -14.54 15.13
CA CYS A 185 1.83 -14.98 14.02
C CYS A 185 0.34 -15.03 14.38
N ARG A 186 -0.01 -15.55 15.57
CA ARG A 186 -1.40 -15.60 16.06
C ARG A 186 -1.96 -14.20 16.30
N ASN A 187 -1.19 -13.34 16.96
CA ASN A 187 -1.56 -11.95 17.21
C ASN A 187 -1.90 -11.22 15.89
N LEU A 188 -1.04 -11.38 14.86
CA LEU A 188 -1.28 -10.77 13.57
C LEU A 188 -2.49 -11.38 12.86
N ALA A 189 -2.66 -12.70 12.89
CA ALA A 189 -3.82 -13.37 12.30
C ALA A 189 -5.13 -12.89 12.92
N ASP A 190 -5.21 -12.79 14.25
CA ASP A 190 -6.39 -12.29 14.97
C ASP A 190 -6.69 -10.83 14.62
N ALA A 191 -5.65 -10.01 14.42
CA ALA A 191 -5.80 -8.63 13.97
C ALA A 191 -6.36 -8.54 12.55
N ILE A 192 -5.88 -9.37 11.61
CA ILE A 192 -6.37 -9.45 10.24
C ILE A 192 -7.85 -9.88 10.23
N VAL A 193 -8.19 -10.97 10.91
CA VAL A 193 -9.57 -11.49 10.97
C VAL A 193 -10.54 -10.44 11.54
N ARG A 194 -10.13 -9.74 12.61
CA ARG A 194 -10.94 -8.68 13.21
C ARG A 194 -11.15 -7.50 12.25
N ALA A 195 -10.09 -7.06 11.56
CA ALA A 195 -10.13 -5.89 10.69
C ALA A 195 -10.88 -6.14 9.37
N CYS A 196 -10.79 -7.36 8.83
CA CYS A 196 -11.39 -7.77 7.58
C CYS A 196 -12.81 -8.35 7.73
N LYS A 197 -13.40 -8.33 8.92
CA LYS A 197 -14.76 -8.87 9.12
C LYS A 197 -15.78 -8.16 8.22
N GLY A 198 -16.43 -8.92 7.34
CA GLY A 198 -17.42 -8.41 6.39
C GLY A 198 -16.82 -7.69 5.19
N LYS A 199 -15.49 -7.82 4.98
CA LYS A 199 -14.77 -7.35 3.80
C LYS A 199 -14.29 -8.52 2.98
N ARG A 200 -14.05 -8.26 1.70
CA ARG A 200 -13.42 -9.18 0.76
C ARG A 200 -11.91 -8.96 0.70
#